data_AF-A0A542DEY9-F1
#
_entry.id   AF-A0A542DEY9-F1
#
_cell.length_a   1.000
_cell.length_b   1.000
_cell.length_c   1.000
_cell.angle_alpha   90.00
_cell.angle_beta   90.00
_cell.angle_gamma   90.00
#
_symmetry.space_group_name_H-M   'P 1'
#
loop_
_entity.id
_entity.type
_entity.pdbx_description
1 polymer ?
#
loop_
_entity_poly.entity_id
_entity_poly.type
_entity_poly.pdbx_seq_one_letter_code
_entity_poly.pdbx_strand_id
1 'polypeptide(L)'
;MELSSLQQLTWDNKVRKGYNTTDVPLEVCMLQVKAAATFTSWRKGQDRLGEELADTVLYVASIAEMLGLDLEHEVTAKIEKNSARPD
;
A
#
# COMPACT_ATOMS: atom_id res chain seq x y z
N MET A 1 15.36 3.34 -0.07
CA MET A 1 14.36 3.75 0.94
C MET A 1 13.85 2.45 1.51
N GLU A 2 13.91 2.29 2.84
CA GLU A 2 13.39 1.10 3.51
C GLU A 2 11.86 1.18 3.62
N LEU A 3 11.18 0.03 3.75
CA LEU A 3 9.72 -0.02 3.87
C LEU A 3 9.23 0.69 5.12
N SER A 4 9.95 0.54 6.24
CA SER A 4 9.72 1.31 7.47
C SER A 4 9.74 2.83 7.23
N SER A 5 10.69 3.33 6.44
CA SER A 5 10.78 4.75 6.07
C SER A 5 9.63 5.18 5.16
N LEU A 6 9.25 4.34 4.18
CA LEU A 6 8.12 4.58 3.29
C LEU A 6 6.81 4.69 4.07
N GLN A 7 6.60 3.79 5.03
CA GLN A 7 5.41 3.74 5.88
C GLN A 7 5.22 5.05 6.65
N GLN A 8 6.25 5.50 7.36
CA GLN A 8 6.22 6.76 8.12
C GLN A 8 6.03 7.98 7.20
N LEU A 9 6.78 8.09 6.11
CA LEU A 9 6.64 9.22 5.17
C LEU A 9 5.23 9.30 4.56
N THR A 10 4.63 8.15 4.28
CA THR A 10 3.27 8.09 3.74
C THR A 10 2.24 8.55 4.76
N TRP A 11 2.38 8.08 6.00
CA TRP A 11 1.49 8.47 7.10
C TRP A 11 1.58 9.95 7.43
N ASP A 12 2.80 10.49 7.57
CA ASP A 12 3.03 11.90 7.85
C ASP A 12 2.40 12.79 6.78
N ASN A 13 2.53 12.41 5.50
CA ASN A 13 1.87 13.14 4.43
C ASN A 13 0.33 13.09 4.55
N LYS A 14 -0.23 11.93 4.92
CA LYS A 14 -1.68 11.75 5.11
C LYS A 14 -2.21 12.65 6.22
N VAL A 15 -1.54 12.65 7.38
CA VAL A 15 -1.84 13.52 8.52
C VAL A 15 -1.73 14.98 8.13
N ARG A 16 -0.62 15.38 7.50
CA ARG A 16 -0.38 16.77 7.09
C ARG A 16 -1.40 17.27 6.07
N LYS A 17 -1.93 16.39 5.21
CA LYS A 17 -2.96 16.74 4.21
C LYS A 17 -4.39 16.72 4.78
N GLY A 18 -4.58 16.32 6.03
CA GLY A 18 -5.91 16.20 6.64
C GLY A 18 -6.75 15.10 6.00
N TYR A 19 -6.11 14.06 5.47
CA TYR A 19 -6.82 12.89 4.95
C TYR A 19 -7.31 12.01 6.11
N ASN A 20 -8.21 11.07 5.78
CA ASN A 20 -8.76 10.16 6.76
C ASN A 20 -7.65 9.34 7.45
N THR A 21 -7.72 9.26 8.78
CA THR A 21 -6.76 8.55 9.63
C THR A 21 -7.45 7.73 10.72
N THR A 22 -8.79 7.63 10.66
CA THR A 22 -9.61 7.01 11.71
C THR A 22 -10.59 5.96 11.17
N ASP A 23 -11.10 6.11 9.94
CA ASP A 23 -12.01 5.14 9.32
C ASP A 23 -11.25 4.08 8.51
N VAL A 24 -10.95 2.93 9.14
CA VAL A 24 -10.27 1.79 8.49
C VAL A 24 -11.09 1.23 7.32
N PRO A 25 -12.40 0.94 7.45
CA PRO A 25 -13.21 0.48 6.32
C PRO A 25 -13.11 1.37 5.08
N LEU A 26 -13.14 2.70 5.27
CA LEU A 26 -12.97 3.64 4.17
C LEU A 26 -11.61 3.50 3.49
N GLU A 27 -10.52 3.36 4.25
CA GLU A 27 -9.19 3.16 3.66
C GLU A 27 -9.08 1.86 2.86
N VAL A 28 -9.71 0.79 3.33
CA VAL A 28 -9.77 -0.48 2.58
C VAL A 28 -10.55 -0.31 1.27
N CYS A 29 -11.65 0.45 1.26
CA CYS A 29 -12.36 0.79 0.03
C CYS A 29 -11.48 1.62 -0.92
N MET A 30 -10.70 2.56 -0.41
CA MET A 30 -9.78 3.35 -1.23
C MET A 30 -8.65 2.51 -1.84
N LEU A 31 -8.14 1.51 -1.11
CA LEU A 31 -7.20 0.54 -1.65
C LEU A 31 -7.80 -0.24 -2.84
N GLN A 32 -9.08 -0.63 -2.76
CA GLN A 32 -9.78 -1.28 -3.89
C GLN A 32 -9.86 -0.37 -5.12
N VAL A 33 -10.06 0.93 -4.93
CA VAL A 33 -10.02 1.91 -6.02
C VAL A 33 -8.65 1.94 -6.71
N LYS A 34 -7.55 1.84 -5.95
CA LYS A 34 -6.18 1.79 -6.52
C LYS A 34 -5.89 0.50 -7.29
N ALA A 35 -6.39 -0.63 -6.80
CA ALA A 35 -6.33 -1.88 -7.54
C ALA A 35 -7.09 -1.79 -8.88
N ALA A 36 -8.28 -1.19 -8.89
CA ALA A 36 -9.06 -0.98 -10.10
C ALA A 36 -8.39 0.00 -11.09
N ALA A 37 -7.74 1.05 -10.58
CA ALA A 37 -6.98 2.00 -11.38
C ALA A 37 -5.77 1.33 -12.03
N THR A 38 -5.01 0.53 -11.26
CA THR A 38 -3.89 -0.29 -11.76
C THR A 38 -4.32 -1.17 -12.93
N PHE A 39 -5.42 -1.93 -12.76
CA PHE A 39 -5.96 -2.76 -13.83
C PHE A 39 -6.38 -1.93 -15.05
N THR A 40 -7.02 -0.78 -14.82
CA THR A 40 -7.45 0.11 -15.89
C THR A 40 -6.28 0.64 -16.70
N SER A 41 -5.20 1.07 -16.04
CA SER A 41 -3.99 1.57 -16.71
C SER A 41 -3.28 0.49 -17.51
N TRP A 42 -3.15 -0.72 -16.96
CA TRP A 42 -2.62 -1.87 -17.70
C TRP A 42 -3.47 -2.18 -18.94
N ARG A 43 -4.80 -2.33 -18.76
CA ARG A 43 -5.72 -2.71 -19.85
C ARG A 43 -5.75 -1.69 -20.98
N LYS A 44 -5.59 -0.41 -20.65
CA LYS A 44 -5.61 0.69 -21.63
C LYS A 44 -4.23 1.00 -22.22
N GLY A 45 -3.18 0.29 -21.82
CA GLY A 45 -1.81 0.57 -22.28
C GLY A 45 -1.35 1.99 -21.93
N GLN A 46 -1.77 2.52 -20.78
CA GLN A 46 -1.43 3.88 -20.37
C GLN A 46 -0.04 3.90 -19.72
N ASP A 47 0.73 4.96 -19.97
CA ASP A 47 2.03 5.24 -19.33
C ASP A 47 1.94 5.57 -17.82
N ARG A 48 0.83 5.19 -17.16
CA ARG A 48 0.54 5.44 -15.74
C ARG A 48 0.56 4.18 -14.88
N LEU A 49 0.80 2.99 -15.46
CA LEU A 49 0.80 1.74 -14.70
C LEU A 49 1.77 1.79 -13.50
N GLY A 50 2.97 2.36 -13.70
CA GLY A 50 3.94 2.52 -12.61
C GLY A 50 3.45 3.44 -11.49
N GLU A 51 2.74 4.53 -11.84
CA GLU A 51 2.15 5.47 -10.89
C GLU A 51 1.04 4.80 -10.07
N GLU A 52 0.13 4.06 -10.70
CA GLU A 52 -0.98 3.38 -10.01
C GLU A 52 -0.51 2.22 -9.11
N LEU A 53 0.56 1.53 -9.51
CA LEU A 53 1.24 0.55 -8.65
C LEU A 53 1.86 1.23 -7.43
N ALA A 54 2.53 2.37 -7.60
CA ALA A 54 3.08 3.13 -6.50
C ALA A 54 1.97 3.62 -5.54
N ASP A 55 0.86 4.13 -6.07
CA ASP A 55 -0.33 4.50 -5.29
C ASP A 55 -0.86 3.34 -4.46
N THR A 56 -0.89 2.13 -5.03
CA THR A 56 -1.31 0.92 -4.32
C THR A 56 -0.38 0.60 -3.15
N VAL A 57 0.94 0.67 -3.35
CA VAL A 57 1.93 0.46 -2.29
C VAL A 57 1.77 1.50 -1.18
N LEU A 58 1.60 2.78 -1.53
CA LEU A 58 1.41 3.85 -0.54
C LEU A 58 0.11 3.65 0.27
N TYR A 59 -0.98 3.22 -0.35
CA TYR A 59 -2.21 2.92 0.39
C TYR A 59 -2.01 1.76 1.38
N VAL A 60 -1.37 0.67 0.96
CA VAL A 60 -1.03 -0.44 1.86
C VAL A 60 -0.16 0.03 3.03
N ALA A 61 0.87 0.83 2.76
CA ALA A 61 1.74 1.39 3.79
C ALA A 61 0.96 2.28 4.79
N SER A 62 0.06 3.12 4.29
CA SER A 62 -0.77 3.97 5.15
C SER A 62 -1.74 3.17 6.03
N ILE A 63 -2.30 2.08 5.51
CA ILE A 63 -3.20 1.19 6.27
C ILE A 63 -2.43 0.42 7.34
N ALA A 64 -1.21 -0.04 7.04
CA ALA A 64 -0.35 -0.72 8.01
C ALA A 64 -0.06 0.19 9.21
N GLU A 65 0.35 1.44 8.95
CA GLU A 65 0.59 2.42 10.03
C GLU A 65 -0.68 2.70 10.84
N MET A 66 -1.82 2.89 10.16
CA MET A 66 -3.12 3.12 10.81
C MET A 66 -3.53 1.99 11.75
N LEU A 67 -3.13 0.75 11.45
CA LEU A 67 -3.41 -0.44 12.24
C LEU A 67 -2.29 -0.79 13.25
N GLY A 68 -1.23 -0.01 13.32
CA GLY A 68 -0.07 -0.27 14.19
C GLY A 68 0.74 -1.50 13.78
N LEU A 69 0.77 -1.83 12.50
CA LEU A 69 1.51 -2.95 11.94
C LEU A 69 2.89 -2.51 11.44
N ASP A 70 3.91 -3.33 11.67
CA ASP A 70 5.22 -3.17 11.01
C ASP A 70 5.18 -3.85 9.63
N LEU A 71 4.98 -3.06 8.57
CA LEU A 71 4.86 -3.60 7.22
C LEU A 71 6.15 -4.28 6.74
N GLU A 72 7.32 -3.79 7.15
CA GLU A 72 8.60 -4.37 6.75
C GLU A 72 8.77 -5.76 7.34
N HIS A 73 8.42 -5.92 8.61
CA HIS A 73 8.35 -7.22 9.27
C HIS A 73 7.37 -8.17 8.57
N GLU A 74 6.13 -7.74 8.34
CA GLU A 74 5.08 -8.57 7.74
C GLU A 74 5.43 -9.01 6.31
N VAL A 75 6.01 -8.12 5.50
CA VAL A 75 6.46 -8.46 4.14
C VAL A 75 7.62 -9.45 4.19
N THR A 76 8.61 -9.24 5.08
CA THR A 76 9.76 -10.15 5.24
C THR A 76 9.30 -11.55 5.64
N ALA A 77 8.46 -11.65 6.68
CA ALA A 77 7.89 -12.92 7.14
C ALA A 77 7.08 -13.61 6.03
N LYS A 78 6.34 -12.85 5.21
CA LYS A 78 5.58 -13.39 4.09
C LYS A 78 6.47 -13.93 2.96
N ILE A 79 7.59 -13.27 2.66
CA ILE A 79 8.57 -13.73 1.67
C ILE A 79 9.19 -15.05 2.10
N GLU A 80 9.62 -15.16 3.37
CA GLU A 80 10.19 -16.39 3.93
C GLU A 80 9.18 -17.55 3.87
N LYS A 81 7.94 -17.29 4.30
CA LYS A 81 6.85 -18.28 4.27
C LYS A 81 6.51 -18.75 2.85
N ASN A 82 6.54 -17.85 1.87
CA ASN A 82 6.29 -18.21 0.47
C ASN A 82 7.45 -19.03 -0.12
N SER A 83 8.70 -18.69 0.22
CA SER A 83 9.89 -19.41 -0.25
C SER A 83 9.97 -20.84 0.29
N ALA A 84 9.38 -21.09 1.47
CA ALA A 84 9.30 -22.42 2.07
C ALA A 84 8.10 -23.27 1.62
N ARG A 85 7.20 -22.73 0.77
CA ARG A 85 6.01 -23.45 0.32
C ARG A 85 6.38 -24.42 -0.82
N PRO A 86 6.11 -25.74 -0.70
CA PRO A 86 6.29 -26.67 -1.80
C PRO A 86 5.29 -26.39 -2.93
N ASP A 87 5.70 -26.71 -4.16
CA ASP A 87 4.92 -26.53 -5.40
C ASP A 87 3.55 -27.22 -5.36
#